data_AF-A0A3N5SZU4-F1
#
_entry.id   AF-A0A3N5SZU4-F1
#
_cell.length_a   1.000
_cell.length_b   1.000
_cell.length_c   1.000
_cell.angle_alpha   90.00
_cell.angle_beta   90.00
_cell.angle_gamma   90.00
#
_symmetry.space_group_name_H-M   'P 1'
#
loop_
_entity.id
_entity.type
_entity.pdbx_description
1 polymer ?
#
loop_
_entity_poly.entity_id
_entity_poly.type
_entity_poly.pdbx_seq_one_letter_code
_entity_poly.pdbx_strand_id
1 'polypeptide(L)'
;MPKVAERAERLRGYTWKYGYGSFFLLDESDRIVRWGHTGEEEGVSCRLYYYPGANLDVVILGNQSGCAGSLAWEIHDLILKMNLHDQER
;
A
#
# COMPACT_ATOMS: atom_id res chain seq x y z
N MET A 1 13.67 10.96 -4.10
CA MET A 1 13.69 10.18 -5.36
C MET A 1 12.57 10.68 -6.26
N PRO A 2 12.78 10.81 -7.59
CA PRO A 2 11.72 11.23 -8.50
C PRO A 2 10.60 10.19 -8.48
N LYS A 3 9.38 10.66 -8.25
CA LYS A 3 8.16 9.86 -8.22
C LYS A 3 7.15 10.57 -9.09
N VAL A 4 6.62 9.89 -10.10
CA VAL A 4 5.61 10.46 -11.00
C VAL A 4 4.24 10.02 -10.50
N ALA A 5 3.24 10.91 -10.55
CA ALA A 5 1.87 10.53 -10.24
C ALA A 5 1.44 9.40 -11.18
N GLU A 6 0.97 8.29 -10.62
CA GLU A 6 0.45 7.16 -11.41
C GLU A 6 -0.90 7.53 -12.03
N ARG A 7 -1.68 8.33 -11.32
CA ARG A 7 -3.00 8.84 -11.74
C ARG A 7 -3.16 10.28 -11.26
N ALA A 8 -3.99 11.04 -11.97
CA ALA A 8 -4.32 12.42 -11.58
C ALA A 8 -5.23 12.49 -10.34
N GLU A 9 -6.11 11.49 -10.17
CA GLU A 9 -7.08 11.44 -9.08
C GLU A 9 -6.53 10.72 -7.84
N ARG A 10 -6.99 11.17 -6.66
CA ARG A 10 -6.72 10.50 -5.39
C ARG A 10 -7.66 9.33 -5.19
N LEU A 11 -7.12 8.16 -4.85
CA LEU A 11 -7.90 6.97 -4.51
C LEU A 11 -8.01 6.85 -2.99
N ARG A 12 -9.23 6.88 -2.43
CA ARG A 12 -9.49 6.84 -0.98
C ARG A 12 -8.74 7.94 -0.21
N GLY A 13 -8.56 9.12 -0.82
CA GLY A 13 -7.79 10.23 -0.23
C GLY A 13 -6.27 10.12 -0.42
N TYR A 14 -5.75 9.00 -0.92
CA TYR A 14 -4.32 8.80 -1.14
C TYR A 14 -3.87 9.19 -2.54
N THR A 15 -2.62 9.65 -2.64
CA THR A 15 -1.93 9.85 -3.92
C THR A 15 -1.05 8.65 -4.22
N TRP A 16 -1.19 8.10 -5.43
CA TRP A 16 -0.33 7.03 -5.93
C TRP A 16 0.78 7.62 -6.78
N LYS A 17 2.03 7.30 -6.44
CA LYS A 17 3.18 7.66 -7.27
C LYS A 17 4.01 6.41 -7.60
N TYR A 18 4.69 6.42 -8.74
CA TYR A 18 5.54 5.32 -9.18
C TYR A 18 6.98 5.80 -9.38
N GLY A 19 7.95 4.94 -9.04
CA GLY A 19 9.37 5.19 -9.28
C GLY A 19 10.22 3.94 -9.10
N TYR A 20 11.20 3.74 -9.98
CA TYR A 20 12.15 2.61 -9.95
C TYR A 20 11.53 1.23 -9.65
N GLY A 21 10.37 0.92 -10.23
CA GLY A 21 9.72 -0.38 -10.03
C GLY A 21 8.83 -0.48 -8.78
N SER A 22 8.58 0.61 -8.07
CA SER A 22 7.81 0.61 -6.81
C SER A 22 6.68 1.63 -6.83
N PHE A 23 5.53 1.21 -6.31
CA PHE A 23 4.39 2.05 -6.02
C PHE A 23 4.54 2.67 -4.63
N PHE A 24 4.22 3.96 -4.52
CA PHE A 24 4.22 4.72 -3.29
C PHE A 24 2.81 5.24 -3.04
N LEU A 25 2.26 4.93 -1.87
CA LEU A 25 1.01 5.47 -1.38
C LEU A 25 1.31 6.62 -0.42
N LEU A 26 0.85 7.83 -0.77
CA LEU A 26 1.06 9.04 0.02
C LEU A 26 -0.25 9.53 0.60
N ASP A 27 -0.21 10.05 1.83
CA ASP A 27 -1.33 10.74 2.46
C ASP A 27 -1.56 12.14 1.87
N GLU A 28 -2.52 12.87 2.42
CA GLU A 28 -2.87 14.22 1.97
C GLU A 28 -1.77 15.26 2.20
N SER A 29 -0.83 14.97 3.11
CA SER A 29 0.34 15.79 3.44
C SER A 29 1.59 15.36 2.65
N ASP A 30 1.43 14.54 1.60
CA ASP A 30 2.52 13.98 0.80
C ASP A 30 3.52 13.11 1.60
N ARG A 31 3.12 12.60 2.76
CA ARG A 31 3.93 11.66 3.54
C ARG A 31 3.70 10.25 3.06
N ILE A 32 4.75 9.43 3.05
CA ILE A 32 4.64 8.05 2.58
C ILE A 32 3.98 7.20 3.65
N VAL A 33 2.83 6.61 3.31
CA VAL A 33 2.10 5.68 4.18
C VAL A 33 2.61 4.26 4.00
N ARG A 34 2.85 3.85 2.75
CA ARG A 34 3.47 2.57 2.38
C ARG A 34 4.08 2.63 0.99
N TRP A 35 4.95 1.69 0.69
CA TRP A 35 5.42 1.44 -0.68
C TRP A 35 5.59 -0.04 -0.97
N GLY A 36 5.73 -0.39 -2.24
CA GLY A 36 6.05 -1.75 -2.65
C GLY A 36 5.58 -2.09 -4.06
N HIS A 37 5.25 -3.36 -4.31
CA HIS A 37 4.87 -3.83 -5.63
C HIS A 37 3.70 -4.81 -5.59
N THR A 38 3.05 -4.96 -6.73
CA THR A 38 1.90 -5.84 -6.93
C THR A 38 2.15 -6.73 -8.13
N GLY A 39 1.59 -7.92 -8.12
CA GLY A 39 1.55 -8.81 -9.29
C GLY A 39 0.18 -9.47 -9.41
N GLU A 40 -0.26 -9.65 -10.65
CA GLU A 40 -1.51 -10.32 -10.99
C GLU A 40 -1.25 -11.16 -12.25
N GLU A 41 -1.82 -12.36 -12.26
CA GLU A 41 -1.93 -13.26 -13.41
C GLU A 41 -3.19 -14.11 -13.22
N GLU A 42 -3.68 -14.78 -14.26
CA GLU A 42 -4.82 -15.70 -14.13
C GLU A 42 -4.55 -16.78 -13.08
N GLY A 43 -5.34 -16.77 -12.00
CA GLY A 43 -5.19 -17.68 -10.86
C GLY A 43 -4.09 -17.30 -9.87
N VAL A 44 -3.44 -16.13 -9.98
CA VAL A 44 -2.39 -15.68 -9.06
C VAL A 44 -2.54 -14.21 -8.72
N SER A 45 -2.46 -13.86 -7.43
CA SER A 45 -2.52 -12.48 -6.96
C SER A 45 -1.49 -12.26 -5.85
N CYS A 46 -0.64 -11.24 -5.96
CA CYS A 46 0.39 -10.95 -4.97
C CYS A 46 0.54 -9.47 -4.62
N ARG A 47 0.90 -9.22 -3.35
CA ARG A 47 1.14 -7.89 -2.79
C ARG A 47 2.36 -7.92 -1.88
N LEU A 48 3.27 -6.98 -2.08
CA LEU A 48 4.48 -6.80 -1.28
C LEU A 48 4.52 -5.36 -0.85
N TYR A 49 4.34 -5.07 0.44
CA TYR A 49 4.29 -3.71 0.96
C TYR A 49 5.14 -3.54 2.21
N TYR A 50 5.76 -2.37 2.34
CA TYR A 50 6.39 -1.91 3.56
C TYR A 50 5.71 -0.65 4.09
N TYR A 51 5.42 -0.66 5.40
CA TYR A 51 4.79 0.42 6.15
C TYR A 51 5.83 1.07 7.08
N PRO A 52 6.47 2.18 6.67
CA PRO A 52 7.53 2.82 7.45
C PRO A 52 7.09 3.26 8.85
N GLY A 53 5.86 3.77 8.99
CA GLY A 53 5.34 4.25 10.26
C GLY A 53 5.13 3.16 11.31
N ALA A 54 5.01 1.90 10.89
CA ALA A 54 4.84 0.73 11.76
C ALA A 54 6.08 -0.18 11.77
N ASN A 55 7.10 0.13 10.95
CA ASN A 55 8.24 -0.74 10.68
C ASN A 55 7.81 -2.19 10.35
N LEU A 56 6.87 -2.32 9.40
CA LEU A 56 6.18 -3.59 9.12
C LEU A 56 6.19 -3.92 7.63
N ASP A 57 6.59 -5.14 7.29
CA ASP A 57 6.40 -5.75 5.98
C ASP A 57 5.10 -6.56 5.93
N VAL A 58 4.35 -6.40 4.85
CA VAL A 58 3.13 -7.15 4.54
C VAL A 58 3.32 -7.86 3.21
N VAL A 59 3.25 -9.20 3.24
CA VAL A 59 3.35 -10.06 2.07
C VAL A 59 2.07 -10.89 1.96
N ILE A 60 1.39 -10.77 0.82
CA ILE A 60 0.17 -11.52 0.52
C ILE A 60 0.38 -12.27 -0.78
N LEU A 61 0.21 -13.59 -0.74
CA LEU A 61 0.31 -14.48 -1.89
C LEU A 61 -1.01 -15.26 -1.98
N GLY A 62 -1.66 -15.20 -3.13
CA GLY A 62 -2.93 -15.86 -3.39
C GLY A 62 -2.91 -16.66 -4.69
N ASN A 63 -3.59 -17.80 -4.68
CA ASN A 63 -3.78 -18.69 -5.82
C ASN A 63 -5.17 -18.49 -6.47
N GLN A 64 -5.71 -17.28 -6.39
CA GLN A 64 -6.95 -16.87 -7.02
C GLN A 64 -6.79 -15.45 -7.54
N SER A 65 -7.28 -15.18 -8.76
CA SER A 65 -7.21 -13.85 -9.38
C SER A 65 -7.83 -12.79 -8.47
N GLY A 66 -7.12 -11.66 -8.28
CA GLY A 66 -7.64 -10.49 -7.57
C GLY A 66 -7.85 -10.63 -6.06
N CYS A 67 -7.58 -11.79 -5.44
CA CYS A 67 -7.88 -12.00 -4.02
C CYS A 67 -6.99 -11.18 -3.07
N ALA A 68 -5.75 -10.89 -3.45
CA ALA A 68 -4.82 -10.16 -2.58
C ALA A 68 -5.12 -8.66 -2.54
N GLY A 69 -5.84 -8.12 -3.54
CA GLY A 69 -6.14 -6.70 -3.65
C GLY A 69 -7.07 -6.18 -2.56
N SER A 70 -8.23 -6.82 -2.36
CA SER A 70 -9.19 -6.45 -1.32
C SER A 70 -8.62 -6.67 0.08
N LEU A 71 -8.01 -7.84 0.31
CA LEU A 71 -7.39 -8.18 1.59
C LEU A 71 -6.28 -7.19 1.98
N ALA A 72 -5.48 -6.72 1.01
CA ALA A 72 -4.45 -5.71 1.28
C ALA A 72 -5.02 -4.38 1.80
N TRP A 73 -6.23 -4.01 1.39
CA TRP A 73 -6.90 -2.80 1.89
C TRP A 73 -7.45 -3.00 3.31
N GLU A 74 -7.99 -4.17 3.62
CA GLU A 74 -8.43 -4.50 4.97
C GLU A 74 -7.26 -4.50 5.96
N ILE A 75 -6.13 -5.12 5.58
CA ILE A 75 -4.89 -5.10 6.38
C ILE A 75 -4.37 -3.68 6.53
N HIS A 76 -4.40 -2.87 5.47
CA HIS A 76 -4.02 -1.46 5.52
C HIS A 76 -4.83 -0.69 6.58
N ASP A 77 -6.15 -0.84 6.57
CA ASP A 77 -7.04 -0.15 7.50
C ASP A 77 -6.78 -0.58 8.96
N LEU A 78 -6.44 -1.86 9.19
CA LEU A 78 -6.06 -2.35 10.51
C LEU A 78 -4.73 -1.75 11.01
N ILE A 79 -3.71 -1.71 10.15
CA ILE A 79 -2.39 -1.15 10.49
C ILE A 79 -2.53 0.33 10.87
N LEU A 80 -3.29 1.12 10.10
CA LEU A 80 -3.47 2.54 10.39
C LEU A 80 -4.22 2.78 11.70
N LYS A 81 -5.22 1.96 12.01
CA LYS A 81 -5.93 2.03 13.31
C LYS A 81 -4.99 1.73 14.47
N MET A 82 -4.15 0.70 14.38
CA MET A 82 -3.20 0.36 15.43
C MET A 82 -2.16 1.46 15.65
N ASN A 83 -1.62 2.02 14.56
CA ASN A 83 -0.61 3.08 14.65
C ASN A 83 -1.12 4.38 15.28
N LEU A 84 -2.42 4.70 15.12
CA LEU A 84 -3.03 5.86 15.77
C LEU A 84 -3.09 5.68 17.30
N HIS A 85 -3.37 4.47 17.78
CA HIS A 85 -3.43 4.20 19.22
C HIS A 85 -2.06 4.27 19.92
N ASP A 86 -0.98 3.97 19.20
CA ASP A 86 0.38 4.05 19.75
C ASP A 86 0.92 5.49 19.81
N GLN A 87 0.36 6.43 19.06
CA GLN A 87 0.72 7.86 19.10
C GLN A 87 0.01 8.62 20.24
N GLU A 88 -1.04 8.04 20.82
CA GLU A 88 -1.83 8.63 21.92
C GLU A 88 -1.39 8.15 23.32
N ARG A 89 -0.37 7.28 23.39
CA ARG A 89 0.25 6.78 24.63
C ARG A 89 1.60 7.44 24.89
#